data_AF-A0AAJ1Z324-F1
#
_entry.id   AF-A0AAJ1Z324-F1
#
_cell.length_a   1.000
_cell.length_b   1.000
_cell.length_c   1.000
_cell.angle_alpha   90.00
_cell.angle_beta   90.00
_cell.angle_gamma   90.00
#
_symmetry.space_group_name_H-M   'P 1'
#
loop_
_entity.id
_entity.type
_entity.pdbx_description
1 polymer ?
#
loop_
_entity_poly.entity_id
_entity_poly.type
_entity_poly.pdbx_seq_one_letter_code
_entity_poly.pdbx_strand_id
1 'polypeptide(L)'
;MITLHNYPKLESYILIDNNTYSIKETGDRYKTVQGIGGISEDGQVVGIYVKDNKLFFFYNGQSFETSVDDLICTNSYISKLERCFSVQIGGQNICNIVYEPFIDPGMIYYDADPEEFDVLLYLSGLMKNEDSIKKFMKGMEIIKAQNKS
;
A
#
# COMPACT_ATOMS: atom_id res chain seq x y z
N MET A 1 5.05 15.77 -6.67
CA MET A 1 3.78 15.03 -6.47
C MET A 1 3.86 13.57 -6.93
N ILE A 2 3.56 12.64 -6.02
CA ILE A 2 3.29 11.21 -6.29
C ILE A 2 1.81 10.94 -6.03
N THR A 3 1.17 10.10 -6.85
CA THR A 3 -0.24 9.72 -6.72
C THR A 3 -0.36 8.23 -6.43
N LEU A 4 -1.01 7.86 -5.34
CA LEU A 4 -1.37 6.48 -5.01
C LEU A 4 -2.88 6.29 -5.13
N HIS A 5 -3.30 5.11 -5.60
CA HIS A 5 -4.67 4.65 -5.31
C HIS A 5 -4.86 4.58 -3.80
N ASN A 6 -6.00 5.07 -3.31
CA ASN A 6 -6.37 4.98 -1.90
C ASN A 6 -7.25 3.75 -1.68
N TYR A 7 -6.63 2.58 -1.54
CA TYR A 7 -7.33 1.32 -1.34
C TYR A 7 -7.91 1.20 0.09
N PRO A 8 -9.10 0.60 0.27
CA PRO A 8 -10.04 0.11 -0.75
C PRO A 8 -10.98 1.20 -1.31
N LYS A 9 -10.83 2.46 -0.87
CA LYS A 9 -11.73 3.56 -1.22
C LYS A 9 -11.61 4.00 -2.70
N LEU A 10 -12.53 3.50 -3.51
CA LEU A 10 -12.68 3.89 -4.93
C LEU A 10 -12.83 5.41 -5.10
N GLU A 11 -12.41 5.89 -6.28
CA GLU A 11 -12.50 7.32 -6.67
C GLU A 11 -11.79 8.29 -5.71
N SER A 12 -10.83 7.79 -4.93
CA SER A 12 -9.98 8.58 -4.06
C SER A 12 -8.51 8.25 -4.21
N TYR A 13 -7.66 9.24 -3.97
CA TYR A 13 -6.22 9.16 -4.16
C TYR A 13 -5.45 9.80 -3.01
N ILE A 14 -4.30 9.21 -2.69
CA ILE A 14 -3.31 9.81 -1.79
C ILE A 14 -2.29 10.57 -2.66
N LEU A 15 -2.18 11.88 -2.43
CA LEU A 15 -1.23 12.74 -3.12
C LEU A 15 -0.09 13.09 -2.17
N ILE A 16 1.13 12.70 -2.53
CA ILE A 16 2.34 12.93 -1.72
C ILE A 16 3.13 14.07 -2.35
N ASP A 17 3.43 15.11 -1.57
CA ASP A 17 4.26 16.24 -1.98
C ASP A 17 5.06 16.80 -0.80
N ASN A 18 6.35 17.06 -0.99
CA ASN A 18 7.25 17.67 0.01
C ASN A 18 7.11 17.11 1.44
N ASN A 19 7.19 15.79 1.61
CA ASN A 19 7.02 15.09 2.89
C ASN A 19 5.67 15.33 3.60
N THR A 20 4.66 15.70 2.84
CA THR A 20 3.28 15.80 3.28
C THR A 20 2.39 14.98 2.36
N TYR A 21 1.17 14.71 2.79
CA TYR A 21 0.17 14.07 1.95
C TYR A 21 -1.20 14.72 2.10
N SER A 22 -2.02 14.52 1.08
CA SER A 22 -3.44 14.86 1.11
C SER A 22 -4.26 13.77 0.46
N ILE A 23 -5.49 13.59 0.93
CA ILE A 23 -6.45 12.68 0.32
C ILE A 23 -7.39 13.53 -0.53
N LYS A 24 -7.56 13.17 -1.80
CA LYS A 24 -8.52 13.82 -2.69
C LYS A 24 -9.50 12.80 -3.24
N GLU A 25 -10.78 13.12 -3.10
CA GLU A 25 -11.86 12.48 -3.84
C GLU A 25 -11.94 13.16 -5.20
N THR A 26 -11.73 12.39 -6.27
CA THR A 26 -11.79 12.92 -7.63
C THR A 26 -12.13 11.82 -8.61
N GLY A 27 -13.14 12.03 -9.45
CA GLY A 27 -13.46 11.16 -10.59
C GLY A 27 -12.49 11.30 -11.77
N ASP A 28 -11.37 11.98 -11.57
CA ASP A 28 -10.41 12.30 -12.62
C ASP A 28 -9.49 11.09 -12.87
N ARG A 29 -9.93 10.25 -13.79
CA ARG A 29 -9.33 8.96 -14.19
C ARG A 29 -7.97 9.10 -14.88
N TYR A 30 -7.53 10.34 -15.17
CA TYR A 30 -6.33 10.62 -15.98
C TYR A 30 -5.07 10.90 -15.18
N LYS A 31 -5.10 10.74 -13.84
CA LYS A 31 -3.87 10.85 -13.05
C LYS A 31 -3.00 9.63 -13.25
N THR A 32 -1.73 9.84 -13.61
CA THR A 32 -0.72 8.79 -13.61
C THR A 32 -0.52 8.30 -12.17
N VAL A 33 -1.09 7.14 -11.87
CA VAL A 33 -0.90 6.46 -10.59
C VAL A 33 0.46 5.79 -10.58
N GLN A 34 1.17 5.96 -9.46
CA GLN A 34 2.54 5.49 -9.26
C GLN A 34 2.62 4.39 -8.20
N GLY A 35 1.51 4.09 -7.53
CA GLY A 35 1.47 3.05 -6.52
C GLY A 35 0.11 2.91 -5.86
N ILE A 36 0.11 2.16 -4.77
CA ILE A 36 -1.09 1.85 -4.00
C ILE A 36 -0.79 2.14 -2.54
N GLY A 37 -1.74 2.76 -1.86
CA GLY A 37 -1.70 2.94 -0.42
C GLY A 37 -3.11 2.92 0.13
N GLY A 38 -3.23 3.28 1.38
CA GLY A 38 -4.52 3.53 2.02
C GLY A 38 -4.33 3.98 3.45
N ILE A 39 -5.42 3.92 4.19
CA ILE A 39 -5.50 4.39 5.56
C ILE A 39 -5.86 3.18 6.41
N SER A 40 -5.03 2.87 7.41
CA SER A 40 -5.35 1.85 8.40
C SER A 40 -6.50 2.30 9.29
N GLU A 41 -7.08 1.37 10.05
CA GLU A 41 -8.22 1.67 10.93
C GLU A 41 -7.93 2.74 11.98
N ASP A 42 -6.68 2.81 12.45
CA ASP A 42 -6.17 3.81 13.39
C ASP A 42 -5.68 5.10 12.70
N GLY A 43 -5.97 5.28 11.42
CA GLY A 43 -5.73 6.51 10.67
C GLY A 43 -4.31 6.68 10.12
N GLN A 44 -3.45 5.67 10.18
CA GLN A 44 -2.10 5.74 9.61
C GLN A 44 -2.18 5.64 8.09
N VAL A 45 -1.41 6.46 7.38
CA VAL A 45 -1.38 6.42 5.91
C VAL A 45 -0.14 5.69 5.46
N VAL A 46 -0.36 4.59 4.72
CA VAL A 46 0.67 3.64 4.35
C VAL A 46 0.55 3.32 2.87
N GLY A 47 1.66 3.08 2.19
CA GLY A 47 1.61 2.68 0.79
C GLY A 47 2.96 2.28 0.22
N ILE A 48 2.93 1.81 -1.02
CA ILE A 48 4.09 1.46 -1.82
C ILE A 48 3.96 2.09 -3.19
N TYR A 49 5.06 2.63 -3.71
CA TYR A 49 5.07 3.27 -5.03
C TYR A 49 6.39 3.13 -5.76
N VAL A 50 6.32 3.35 -7.07
CA VAL A 50 7.47 3.36 -7.96
C VAL A 50 7.66 4.76 -8.53
N LYS A 51 8.89 5.25 -8.45
CA LYS A 51 9.30 6.51 -9.05
C LYS A 51 10.68 6.32 -9.66
N ASP A 52 10.83 6.66 -10.93
CA ASP A 52 12.12 6.57 -11.64
C ASP A 52 12.77 5.18 -11.51
N ASN A 53 11.96 4.12 -11.66
CA ASN A 53 12.32 2.71 -11.50
C ASN A 53 12.81 2.30 -10.08
N LYS A 54 12.64 3.17 -9.09
CA LYS A 54 12.97 2.89 -7.69
C LYS A 54 11.70 2.61 -6.89
N LEU A 55 11.81 1.69 -5.94
CA LEU A 55 10.74 1.31 -5.03
C LEU A 55 10.79 2.18 -3.78
N PHE A 56 9.63 2.65 -3.34
CA PHE A 56 9.49 3.42 -2.13
C PHE A 56 8.36 2.86 -1.27
N PHE A 57 8.64 2.70 0.02
CA PHE A 57 7.61 2.54 1.02
C PHE A 57 7.23 3.91 1.57
N PHE A 58 5.94 4.18 1.69
CA PHE A 58 5.41 5.43 2.23
C PHE A 58 4.72 5.15 3.56
N TYR A 59 5.05 5.95 4.58
CA TYR A 59 4.44 5.88 5.89
C TYR A 59 4.34 7.28 6.51
N ASN A 60 3.10 7.73 6.76
CA ASN A 60 2.77 8.98 7.45
C ASN A 60 3.55 10.22 7.00
N GLY A 61 3.60 10.45 5.68
CA GLY A 61 4.28 11.61 5.10
C GLY A 61 5.75 11.38 4.80
N GLN A 62 6.33 10.26 5.20
CA GLN A 62 7.73 9.93 4.91
C GLN A 62 7.82 8.84 3.85
N SER A 63 8.76 9.02 2.93
CA SER A 63 9.10 8.05 1.89
C SER A 63 10.46 7.43 2.16
N PHE A 64 10.52 6.11 2.13
CA PHE A 64 11.71 5.31 2.35
C PHE A 64 12.05 4.60 1.04
N GLU A 65 13.15 5.01 0.40
CA GLU A 65 13.69 4.29 -0.76
C GLU A 65 14.19 2.91 -0.29
N THR A 66 13.88 1.86 -1.05
CA THR A 66 14.32 0.50 -0.74
C THR A 66 14.63 -0.28 -2.02
N SER A 67 15.49 -1.28 -1.89
CA SER A 67 15.59 -2.35 -2.87
C SER A 67 14.54 -3.44 -2.58
N VAL A 68 14.34 -4.35 -3.52
CA VAL A 68 13.46 -5.51 -3.33
C VAL A 68 14.01 -6.44 -2.24
N ASP A 69 15.34 -6.59 -2.20
CA ASP A 69 16.03 -7.52 -1.29
C ASP A 69 16.09 -6.98 0.15
N ASP A 70 16.05 -5.66 0.31
CA ASP A 70 16.12 -4.99 1.61
C ASP A 70 14.75 -4.78 2.27
N LEU A 71 13.65 -5.03 1.54
CA LEU A 71 12.28 -4.81 2.00
C LEU A 71 11.69 -6.11 2.56
N ILE A 72 11.41 -6.12 3.86
CA ILE A 72 10.68 -7.21 4.52
C ILE A 72 9.35 -6.66 5.01
N CYS A 73 8.25 -7.18 4.46
CA CYS A 73 6.91 -6.90 4.93
C CYS A 73 6.31 -8.15 5.57
N THR A 74 5.79 -8.02 6.79
CA THR A 74 5.06 -9.09 7.46
C THR A 74 3.70 -8.58 7.90
N ASN A 75 2.71 -9.48 7.87
CA ASN A 75 1.42 -9.23 8.46
C ASN A 75 0.96 -10.55 9.10
N SER A 76 0.89 -10.60 10.42
CA SER A 76 0.64 -11.83 11.17
C SER A 76 -0.21 -11.59 12.41
N TYR A 77 -1.05 -12.57 12.76
CA TYR A 77 -1.77 -12.56 14.04
C TYR A 77 -0.78 -12.55 15.21
N ILE A 78 -0.99 -11.61 16.14
CA ILE A 78 -0.28 -11.55 17.42
C ILE A 78 -1.20 -11.92 18.59
N SER A 79 -2.51 -11.88 18.37
CA SER A 79 -3.53 -12.36 19.28
C SER A 79 -4.67 -13.02 18.49
N LYS A 80 -5.76 -13.41 19.17
CA LYS A 80 -6.94 -13.97 18.50
C LYS A 80 -7.67 -12.96 17.61
N LEU A 81 -7.54 -11.67 17.92
CA LEU A 81 -8.26 -10.59 17.26
C LEU A 81 -7.31 -9.64 16.53
N GLU A 82 -6.06 -9.52 16.97
CA GLU A 82 -5.13 -8.51 16.44
C GLU A 82 -4.06 -9.11 15.54
N ARG A 83 -3.69 -8.30 14.54
CA ARG A 83 -2.58 -8.52 13.64
C ARG A 83 -1.54 -7.42 13.83
N CYS A 84 -0.30 -7.74 13.51
CA CYS A 84 0.78 -6.78 13.40
C CYS A 84 1.23 -6.71 11.94
N PHE A 85 1.05 -5.55 11.32
CA PHE A 85 1.65 -5.18 10.04
C PHE A 85 2.99 -4.51 10.31
N SER A 86 4.08 -5.07 9.79
CA SER A 86 5.44 -4.58 10.01
C SER A 86 6.20 -4.47 8.70
N VAL A 87 6.95 -3.38 8.56
CA VAL A 87 7.86 -3.15 7.42
C VAL A 87 9.25 -2.82 7.94
N GLN A 88 10.22 -3.61 7.49
CA GLN A 88 11.64 -3.43 7.76
C GLN A 88 12.37 -3.12 6.45
N ILE A 89 13.23 -2.11 6.47
CA ILE A 89 14.07 -1.71 5.34
C ILE A 89 15.52 -1.66 5.81
N GLY A 90 16.41 -2.43 5.18
CA GLY A 90 17.84 -2.43 5.51
C GLY A 90 18.12 -2.77 6.98
N GLY A 91 17.30 -3.64 7.57
CA GLY A 91 17.40 -4.00 8.99
C GLY A 91 16.71 -3.03 9.98
N GLN A 92 16.23 -1.88 9.53
CA GLN A 92 15.55 -0.90 10.39
C GLN A 92 14.03 -1.10 10.36
N ASN A 93 13.40 -1.09 11.54
CA ASN A 93 11.94 -1.14 11.63
C ASN A 93 11.36 0.23 11.29
N ILE A 94 10.65 0.30 10.16
CA ILE A 94 10.10 1.56 9.61
C ILE A 94 8.64 1.75 10.02
N CYS A 95 7.88 0.66 10.07
CA CYS A 95 6.45 0.68 10.36
C CYS A 95 6.08 -0.56 11.17
N ASN A 96 5.26 -0.35 12.20
CA ASN A 96 4.74 -1.40 13.06
C ASN A 96 3.35 -1.00 13.56
N ILE A 97 2.32 -1.50 12.88
CA ILE A 97 0.91 -1.19 13.16
C ILE A 97 0.25 -2.44 13.74
N VAL A 98 -0.24 -2.32 14.97
CA VAL A 98 -1.07 -3.34 15.60
C VAL A 98 -2.53 -2.93 15.44
N TYR A 99 -3.34 -3.82 14.88
CA TYR A 99 -4.72 -3.51 14.53
C TYR A 99 -5.59 -4.77 14.55
N GLU A 100 -6.89 -4.60 14.73
CA GLU A 100 -7.87 -5.66 14.45
C GLU A 100 -8.19 -5.59 12.94
N PRO A 101 -8.04 -6.66 12.16
CA PRO A 101 -8.39 -6.60 10.75
C PRO A 101 -9.89 -6.42 10.60
N PHE A 102 -10.29 -5.54 9.69
CA PHE A 102 -11.69 -5.45 9.28
C PHE A 102 -12.12 -6.77 8.64
N ILE A 103 -13.05 -7.47 9.29
CA ILE A 103 -13.71 -8.66 8.73
C ILE A 103 -15.14 -8.25 8.46
N ASP A 104 -15.54 -8.17 7.18
CA ASP A 104 -16.94 -7.93 6.82
C ASP A 104 -17.78 -9.07 7.43
N PRO A 105 -18.77 -8.78 8.31
CA PRO A 105 -19.65 -9.80 8.88
C PRO A 105 -20.41 -10.61 7.80
N GLY A 106 -20.55 -10.04 6.61
CA GLY A 106 -21.09 -10.65 5.39
C GLY A 106 -20.18 -11.70 4.75
N MET A 107 -18.89 -11.79 5.10
CA MET A 107 -17.97 -12.84 4.59
C MET A 107 -18.40 -14.26 4.98
N ILE A 108 -19.26 -14.41 5.99
CA ILE A 108 -19.83 -15.70 6.35
C ILE A 108 -20.83 -16.18 5.26
N TYR A 109 -21.35 -15.24 4.45
CA TYR A 109 -22.40 -15.47 3.45
C TYR A 109 -21.87 -15.48 2.00
N TYR A 110 -20.64 -15.02 1.75
CA TYR A 110 -19.99 -15.03 0.44
C TYR A 110 -18.48 -15.31 0.62
N ASP A 111 -17.87 -16.09 -0.29
CA ASP A 111 -16.41 -16.32 -0.35
C ASP A 111 -15.66 -15.03 -0.76
N ALA A 112 -15.69 -14.02 0.10
CA ALA A 112 -14.96 -12.78 -0.10
C ALA A 112 -13.55 -12.92 0.53
N ASP A 113 -12.55 -12.36 -0.14
CA ASP A 113 -11.17 -12.36 0.36
C ASP A 113 -11.01 -11.22 1.39
N PRO A 114 -10.56 -11.48 2.63
CA PRO A 114 -10.25 -10.44 3.63
C PRO A 114 -9.35 -9.32 3.09
N GLU A 115 -8.49 -9.62 2.11
CA GLU A 115 -7.66 -8.62 1.43
C GLU A 115 -8.47 -7.55 0.69
N GLU A 116 -9.74 -7.81 0.34
CA GLU A 116 -10.59 -6.87 -0.40
C GLU A 116 -10.91 -5.58 0.38
N PHE A 117 -10.84 -5.64 1.71
CA PHE A 117 -11.29 -4.56 2.58
C PHE A 117 -10.22 -4.06 3.56
N ASP A 118 -9.12 -4.78 3.70
CA ASP A 118 -8.01 -4.44 4.59
C ASP A 118 -6.77 -4.06 3.78
N VAL A 119 -6.43 -2.77 3.80
CA VAL A 119 -5.27 -2.25 3.07
C VAL A 119 -3.94 -2.81 3.58
N LEU A 120 -3.81 -3.11 4.87
CA LEU A 120 -2.58 -3.65 5.44
C LEU A 120 -2.39 -5.12 5.04
N LEU A 121 -3.49 -5.88 4.93
CA LEU A 121 -3.47 -7.21 4.34
C LEU A 121 -3.11 -7.15 2.85
N TYR A 122 -3.80 -6.32 2.07
CA TYR A 122 -3.54 -6.15 0.64
C TYR A 122 -2.09 -5.76 0.34
N LEU A 123 -1.56 -4.77 1.06
CA LEU A 123 -0.17 -4.33 0.91
C LEU A 123 0.83 -5.41 1.31
N SER A 124 0.53 -6.19 2.34
CA SER A 124 1.39 -7.32 2.73
C SER A 124 1.41 -8.43 1.67
N GLY A 125 0.30 -8.65 0.96
CA GLY A 125 0.23 -9.54 -0.20
C GLY A 125 1.09 -9.05 -1.37
N LEU A 126 1.02 -7.75 -1.69
CA LEU A 126 1.87 -7.15 -2.74
C LEU A 126 3.36 -7.21 -2.42
N MET A 127 3.72 -7.07 -1.14
CA MET A 127 5.11 -7.07 -0.65
C MET A 127 5.58 -8.43 -0.14
N LYS A 128 4.82 -9.51 -0.39
CA LYS A 128 5.07 -10.83 0.21
C LYS A 128 6.42 -11.45 -0.16
N ASN A 129 6.89 -11.23 -1.39
CA ASN A 129 8.14 -11.76 -1.89
C ASN A 129 8.65 -10.97 -3.10
N GLU A 130 9.90 -11.26 -3.47
CA GLU A 130 10.61 -10.64 -4.59
C GLU A 130 9.80 -10.66 -5.89
N ASP A 131 9.19 -11.79 -6.24
CA ASP A 131 8.40 -11.94 -7.46
C ASP A 131 7.16 -11.03 -7.47
N SER A 132 6.47 -10.92 -6.33
CA SER A 132 5.27 -10.09 -6.19
C SER A 132 5.62 -8.60 -6.32
N ILE A 133 6.71 -8.18 -5.67
CA ILE A 133 7.21 -6.81 -5.74
C ILE A 133 7.65 -6.47 -7.17
N LYS A 134 8.39 -7.37 -7.84
CA LYS A 134 8.82 -7.17 -9.24
C LYS A 134 7.64 -7.07 -10.21
N LYS A 135 6.59 -7.90 -10.01
CA LYS A 135 5.35 -7.82 -10.80
C LYS A 135 4.65 -6.47 -10.59
N PHE A 136 4.54 -6.01 -9.34
CA PHE A 136 4.01 -4.69 -9.02
C PHE A 136 4.80 -3.58 -9.73
N MET A 137 6.13 -3.59 -9.62
CA MET A 137 6.98 -2.58 -10.27
C MET A 137 6.82 -2.56 -11.79
N LYS A 138 6.78 -3.74 -12.42
CA LYS A 138 6.52 -3.87 -13.86
C LYS A 138 5.14 -3.34 -14.24
N GLY A 139 4.12 -3.63 -13.43
CA GLY A 139 2.77 -3.13 -13.63
C GLY A 139 2.71 -1.60 -13.62
N MET A 140 3.39 -0.96 -12.67
CA MET A 140 3.45 0.51 -12.59
C MET A 140 4.12 1.14 -13.82
N GLU A 141 5.19 0.54 -14.35
CA GLU A 141 5.83 1.04 -15.58
C GLU A 141 4.94 0.88 -16.82
N ILE A 142 4.14 -0.19 -16.92
CA ILE A 142 3.16 -0.37 -18.00
C ILE A 142 2.08 0.72 -17.94
N ILE A 143 1.52 0.96 -16.75
CA ILE A 143 0.48 2.00 -16.53
C ILE A 143 1.03 3.39 -16.89
N LYS A 144 2.28 3.68 -16.49
CA LYS A 144 2.96 4.93 -16.83
C LYS A 144 3.17 5.10 -18.33
N ALA A 145 3.48 4.02 -19.06
CA ALA A 145 3.62 4.07 -20.51
C ALA A 145 2.28 4.37 -21.21
N GLN A 146 1.19 3.75 -20.76
CA GLN A 146 -0.16 3.96 -21.31
C GLN A 146 -0.68 5.39 -21.10
N ASN A 147 -0.29 6.05 -20.00
CA ASN A 147 -0.70 7.43 -19.72
C ASN A 147 0.15 8.49 -20.46
N LYS A 148 1.22 8.09 -21.15
CA LYS A 148 2.06 8.99 -21.97
C LYS A 148 1.69 8.98 -23.46
N SER A 149 0.88 8.01 -23.89
CA SER A 149 0.37 7.83 -25.25
C SER A 149 -1.01 8.44 -25.41
#